data_AF-T1GRK8-F1
#
_entry.id   AF-T1GRK8-F1
#
_cell.length_a   1.000
_cell.length_b   1.000
_cell.length_c   1.000
_cell.angle_alpha   90.00
_cell.angle_beta   90.00
_cell.angle_gamma   90.00
#
_symmetry.space_group_name_H-M   'P 1'
#
loop_
_entity.id
_entity.type
_entity.pdbx_description
1 polymer ?
#
loop_
_entity_poly.entity_id
_entity_poly.type
_entity_poly.pdbx_seq_one_letter_code
_entity_poly.pdbx_strand_id
1 'polypeptide(L)'
;MPKIMGVLTHLDVIRNPKTMRTRKKELKKRFWTEVYDGAKLFYLSGLIHGEYLKNEIQNLGRFISVMKFRPLTWKGTHSHVLVDRVEDKKNTN
;
A
#
# COMPACT_ATOMS: atom_id res chain seq x y z
N MET A 1 2.62 10.69 12.36
CA MET A 1 2.47 10.23 10.95
C MET A 1 1.77 8.88 10.95
N PRO A 2 0.81 8.62 10.04
CA PRO A 2 0.21 7.30 9.90
C PRO A 2 1.27 6.27 9.50
N LYS A 3 0.93 4.99 9.67
CA LYS A 3 1.80 3.89 9.25
C LYS A 3 1.70 3.72 7.74
N ILE A 4 2.83 3.81 7.05
CA ILE A 4 2.92 3.76 5.59
C ILE A 4 3.59 2.44 5.19
N MET A 5 3.04 1.80 4.16
CA MET A 5 3.60 0.60 3.53
C MET A 5 3.62 0.85 2.03
N GLY A 6 4.78 0.64 1.40
CA GLY A 6 4.95 0.83 -0.04
C GLY A 6 4.75 -0.48 -0.80
N VAL A 7 4.21 -0.38 -2.02
CA VAL A 7 4.14 -1.49 -2.97
C VAL A 7 4.72 -0.99 -4.30
N LEU A 8 5.76 -1.66 -4.81
CA LEU A 8 6.37 -1.39 -6.10
C LEU A 8 5.88 -2.42 -7.12
N THR A 9 5.23 -1.94 -8.17
CA THR A 9 4.63 -2.76 -9.25
C THR A 9 5.35 -2.54 -10.58
N HIS A 10 4.88 -3.21 -11.64
CA HIS A 10 5.39 -3.07 -13.03
C HIS A 10 6.88 -3.40 -13.18
N LEU A 11 7.36 -4.39 -12.42
CA LEU A 11 8.75 -4.84 -12.47
C LEU A 11 9.04 -5.70 -13.72
N ASP A 12 8.00 -6.30 -14.29
CA ASP A 12 7.96 -7.05 -15.53
C ASP A 12 8.25 -6.20 -16.78
N VAL A 13 7.94 -4.89 -16.73
CA VAL A 13 8.26 -3.95 -17.82
C VAL A 13 9.78 -3.80 -18.01
N ILE A 14 10.57 -4.01 -16.96
CA ILE A 14 12.03 -3.87 -17.01
C ILE A 14 12.66 -5.19 -17.45
N ARG A 15 12.92 -5.31 -18.76
CA ARG A 15 13.51 -6.52 -19.35
C ARG A 15 14.92 -6.86 -18.82
N ASN A 16 15.72 -5.84 -18.46
CA ASN A 16 17.09 -6.06 -18.00
C ASN A 16 17.14 -6.28 -16.47
N PRO A 17 17.55 -7.47 -15.99
CA PRO A 17 17.59 -7.77 -14.56
C PRO A 17 18.60 -6.92 -13.79
N LYS A 18 19.71 -6.47 -14.41
CA LYS A 18 20.68 -5.58 -13.77
C LYS A 18 20.05 -4.21 -13.51
N THR A 19 19.41 -3.63 -14.51
CA THR A 19 18.70 -2.35 -14.40
C THR A 19 17.57 -2.44 -13.38
N MET A 20 16.80 -3.54 -13.37
CA MET A 20 15.74 -3.75 -12.38
C MET A 20 16.30 -3.73 -10.94
N ARG A 21 17.41 -4.42 -10.67
CA ARG A 21 18.02 -4.43 -9.32
C ARG A 21 18.49 -3.04 -8.90
N THR A 22 19.14 -2.30 -9.80
CA THR A 22 19.59 -0.93 -9.53
C THR A 22 18.41 -0.02 -9.22
N ARG A 23 17.35 -0.09 -10.03
CA ARG A 23 16.16 0.74 -9.86
C ARG A 23 15.39 0.40 -8.58
N LYS A 24 15.27 -0.89 -8.23
CA LYS A 24 14.71 -1.33 -6.94
C LYS A 24 15.48 -0.72 -5.77
N LYS A 25 16.81 -0.71 -5.82
CA LYS A 25 17.66 -0.15 -4.76
C LYS A 25 17.48 1.36 -4.64
N GLU A 26 17.45 2.07 -5.76
CA GLU A 26 17.27 3.52 -5.82
C GLU A 26 15.89 3.94 -5.27
N LEU A 27 14.82 3.30 -5.75
CA LEU A 27 13.45 3.57 -5.31
C LEU A 27 13.25 3.23 -3.83
N LYS A 28 13.83 2.12 -3.36
CA LYS A 28 13.84 1.78 -1.93
C LYS A 28 14.53 2.84 -1.09
N LYS A 29 15.71 3.33 -1.52
CA LYS A 29 16.45 4.39 -0.82
C LYS A 29 15.61 5.67 -0.75
N ARG A 30 15.04 6.10 -1.88
CA ARG A 30 14.20 7.30 -1.94
C ARG A 30 12.97 7.18 -1.05
N PHE A 31 12.29 6.03 -1.09
CA PHE A 31 11.14 5.75 -0.24
C PHE A 31 11.48 5.82 1.26
N TRP A 32 12.66 5.32 1.66
CA TRP A 32 13.13 5.43 3.04
C TRP A 32 13.40 6.87 3.45
N THR A 33 14.03 7.66 2.58
CA THR A 33 14.28 9.09 2.84
C THR A 33 13.00 9.90 2.98
N GLU A 34 11.97 9.63 2.16
CA GLU A 34 10.70 10.37 2.18
C GLU A 34 9.77 9.95 3.34
N VAL A 35 9.81 8.68 3.75
CA VAL A 35 8.87 8.13 4.74
C VAL A 35 9.54 7.98 6.10
N TYR A 36 10.41 6.99 6.25
CA TYR A 36 11.30 6.81 7.39
C TYR A 36 12.26 5.66 7.07
N ASP A 37 13.43 5.65 7.70
CA ASP A 37 14.41 4.60 7.50
C ASP A 37 13.87 3.22 7.90
N GLY A 38 13.96 2.27 6.96
CA GLY A 38 13.44 0.93 7.18
C GLY A 38 11.93 0.78 6.94
N ALA A 39 11.29 1.74 6.27
CA ALA A 39 9.90 1.59 5.82
C ALA A 39 9.72 0.31 4.97
N LYS A 40 8.59 -0.38 5.18
CA LYS A 40 8.29 -1.65 4.51
C LYS A 40 7.89 -1.39 3.06
N LEU A 41 8.62 -2.00 2.13
CA LEU A 41 8.38 -1.93 0.69
C LEU A 41 8.22 -3.35 0.13
N PHE A 42 7.07 -3.61 -0.47
CA PHE A 42 6.75 -4.88 -1.14
C PHE A 42 6.98 -4.73 -2.65
N TYR A 43 7.24 -5.85 -3.31
CA TYR A 43 7.48 -5.90 -4.75
C TYR A 43 6.44 -6.85 -5.35
N LEU A 44 5.69 -6.38 -6.34
CA LEU A 44 4.83 -7.22 -7.16
C LEU A 44 5.51 -7.41 -8.52
N SER A 45 5.89 -8.64 -8.82
CA SER A 45 6.80 -8.94 -9.93
C SER A 45 6.12 -8.79 -11.30
N GLY A 46 4.81 -8.98 -11.37
CA GLY A 46 4.04 -8.84 -12.60
C GLY A 46 2.62 -9.38 -12.45
N LEU A 47 1.88 -9.37 -13.56
CA LEU A 47 0.53 -9.91 -13.65
C LEU A 47 0.52 -11.24 -14.41
N ILE A 48 -0.23 -12.22 -13.92
CA ILE A 48 -0.55 -13.47 -14.59
C ILE A 48 -2.07 -13.51 -14.78
N HIS A 49 -2.54 -13.57 -16.03
CA HIS A 49 -3.97 -13.55 -16.36
C HIS A 49 -4.75 -12.37 -15.75
N GLY A 50 -4.12 -11.19 -15.65
CA GLY A 50 -4.72 -9.99 -15.06
C GLY A 50 -4.70 -9.96 -13.53
N GLU A 51 -4.18 -10.98 -12.87
CA GLU A 51 -4.03 -11.06 -11.41
C GLU A 51 -2.57 -10.98 -10.98
N TYR A 52 -2.33 -10.43 -9.80
CA TYR A 52 -1.00 -10.50 -9.20
C TYR A 52 -0.68 -11.91 -8.70
N LEU A 53 0.61 -12.21 -8.56
CA LEU A 53 1.07 -13.49 -8.03
C LEU A 53 0.50 -13.75 -6.64
N LYS A 54 -0.23 -14.86 -6.49
CA LYS A 54 -0.91 -15.24 -5.23
C LYS A 54 0.02 -15.23 -4.02
N ASN A 55 1.26 -15.68 -4.17
CA ASN A 55 2.25 -15.70 -3.09
C ASN A 55 2.65 -14.29 -2.63
N GLU A 56 2.80 -13.35 -3.58
CA GLU A 56 3.16 -11.97 -3.27
C GLU A 56 1.99 -11.25 -2.57
N ILE A 57 0.77 -11.48 -3.03
CA ILE A 57 -0.46 -10.96 -2.41
C ILE A 57 -0.70 -11.56 -1.04
N GLN A 58 -0.48 -12.87 -0.86
CA GLN A 58 -0.62 -13.52 0.45
C GLN A 58 0.37 -12.94 1.46
N ASN A 59 1.63 -12.70 1.05
CA ASN A 59 2.62 -12.07 1.90
C ASN A 59 2.21 -10.62 2.25
N LEU A 60 1.77 -9.83 1.28
CA LEU A 60 1.26 -8.48 1.51
C LEU A 60 0.07 -8.49 2.49
N GLY A 61 -0.91 -9.35 2.26
CA GLY A 61 -2.09 -9.52 3.10
C GLY A 61 -1.74 -9.89 4.54
N ARG A 62 -0.77 -10.79 4.73
CA ARG A 62 -0.25 -11.14 6.07
C ARG A 62 0.30 -9.91 6.80
N PHE A 63 1.01 -9.04 6.11
CA PHE A 63 1.58 -7.84 6.74
C PHE A 63 0.55 -6.74 7.01
N ILE A 64 -0.46 -6.60 6.15
CA ILE A 64 -1.60 -5.70 6.39
C ILE A 64 -2.37 -6.17 7.63
N SER A 65 -2.62 -7.47 7.74
CA SER A 65 -3.41 -8.06 8.84
C SER A 65 -2.78 -7.87 10.21
N VAL A 66 -1.45 -7.87 10.31
CA VAL A 66 -0.71 -7.70 11.59
C VAL A 66 -0.39 -6.22 11.88
N MET A 67 -0.88 -5.29 11.05
CA MET A 67 -0.51 -3.88 11.16
C MET A 67 -1.12 -3.23 12.41
N LYS A 68 -0.26 -2.85 13.37
CA LYS A 68 -0.63 -1.99 14.51
C LYS A 68 -0.63 -0.52 14.12
N PHE A 69 -1.75 0.17 14.36
CA PHE A 69 -1.93 1.60 14.12
C PHE A 69 -1.71 2.41 15.40
N ARG A 70 -1.11 3.61 15.26
CA ARG A 70 -1.05 4.59 16.35
C ARG A 70 -2.12 5.65 16.11
N PRO A 71 -3.01 5.94 17.08
CA PRO A 71 -4.02 6.97 16.91
C PRO A 71 -3.34 8.34 16.75
N LEU A 72 -3.77 9.09 15.73
CA LEU A 72 -3.35 10.49 15.54
C LEU A 72 -4.18 11.37 16.47
N THR A 73 -3.59 12.42 17.05
CA THR A 73 -4.27 13.33 17.98
C THR A 73 -5.60 13.81 17.42
N TRP A 74 -5.62 14.32 16.18
CA TRP A 74 -6.84 14.80 15.53
C TRP A 74 -7.95 13.73 15.45
N LYS A 75 -7.58 12.48 15.09
CA LYS A 75 -8.54 11.37 15.01
C LYS A 75 -9.05 10.93 16.38
N GLY A 76 -8.27 11.15 17.44
CA GLY A 76 -8.69 10.87 18.82
C GLY A 76 -9.53 11.99 19.44
N THR A 77 -9.32 13.24 19.00
CA THR A 77 -10.03 14.41 19.55
C THR A 77 -11.29 14.79 18.78
N HIS A 78 -11.46 14.32 17.55
CA HIS A 78 -12.62 14.65 16.71
C HIS A 78 -13.36 13.39 16.24
N SER A 79 -14.67 13.38 16.45
CA SER A 79 -15.56 12.34 15.91
C SER A 79 -15.58 12.40 14.39
N HIS A 80 -15.41 11.25 13.75
CA HIS A 80 -15.39 11.13 12.29
C HIS A 80 -15.99 9.78 11.86
N VAL A 81 -16.57 9.74 10.67
CA VAL A 81 -17.12 8.52 10.07
C VAL A 81 -16.74 8.46 8.60
N LEU A 82 -16.43 7.26 8.10
CA LEU A 82 -16.32 6.98 6.67
C LEU A 82 -17.65 6.41 6.22
N VAL A 83 -18.34 7.11 5.34
CA VAL A 83 -19.64 6.67 4.82
C VAL A 83 -19.40 5.76 3.62
N ASP A 84 -19.81 4.50 3.73
CA ASP A 84 -19.71 3.51 2.66
C ASP A 84 -20.83 3.68 1.63
N ARG A 85 -22.04 3.96 2.10
CA ARG A 85 -23.23 4.14 1.24
C ARG A 85 -24.06 5.32 1.70
N VAL A 86 -24.49 6.13 0.75
CA VAL A 86 -25.43 7.24 0.95
C VAL A 86 -26.72 6.89 0.21
N GLU A 87 -27.84 6.94 0.92
CA GLU A 87 -29.17 6.79 0.34
C GLU A 87 -29.97 8.07 0.58
N ASP A 88 -30.71 8.50 -0.44
CA ASP A 88 -31.65 9.60 -0.33
C ASP A 88 -33.04 9.03 -0.02
N LYS A 89 -33.63 9.45 1.12
CA LYS A 89 -34.99 9.10 1.49
C LYS A 89 -35.87 10.34 1.38
N LYS A 90 -36.66 10.39 0.30
CA LYS A 90 -37.76 11.35 0.15
C LYS A 90 -39.07 10.65 0.53
N ASN A 91 -39.78 11.19 1.52
CA ASN A 91 -41.14 10.75 1.83
C ASN A 91 -42.03 11.08 0.64
N THR A 92 -42.38 10.08 -0.15
CA THR A 92 -43.44 10.16 -1.14
C THR A 92 -44.72 9.69 -0.45
N ASN A 93 -45.55 10.66 -0.07
CA ASN A 93 -46.96 10.43 0.21
C ASN A 93 -47.72 10.29 -1.11
#